data_AF-R1H5Z6-F1
#
_entry.id   AF-R1H5Z6-F1
#
_cell.length_a   1.000
_cell.length_b   1.000
_cell.length_c   1.000
_cell.angle_alpha   90.00
_cell.angle_beta   90.00
_cell.angle_gamma   90.00
#
_symmetry.space_group_name_H-M   'P 1'
#
loop_
_entity.id
_entity.type
_entity.pdbx_description
1 polymer ?
#
loop_
_entity_poly.entity_id
_entity_poly.type
_entity_poly.pdbx_seq_one_letter_code
_entity_poly.pdbx_strand_id
1 'polypeptide(L)'
;MGEAVSRAIGVLVAHDALHLCWRHPGTDLPSFGFWHRLTPKVDWTQLIAFYSGRESAHPAGQARRGVPGHVVDARDPLAHRILLDNGFGSELRLVLRGAKGVWGTLALFREQGGRPFAPDDVDRVARLVPPLVAASRTYVRAPSLR
;
A
#
# COMPACT_ATOMS: atom_id res chain seq x y z
N MET A 1 -6.75 10.24 -10.55
CA MET A 1 -6.73 8.76 -10.40
C MET A 1 -6.75 8.31 -8.94
N GLY A 2 -5.86 8.83 -8.07
CA GLY A 2 -5.80 8.41 -6.65
C GLY A 2 -7.12 8.55 -5.88
N GLU A 3 -7.84 9.66 -6.06
CA GLU A 3 -9.19 9.83 -5.46
C GLU A 3 -10.20 8.81 -5.97
N ALA A 4 -10.19 8.45 -7.26
CA ALA A 4 -11.09 7.45 -7.81
C ALA A 4 -10.81 6.05 -7.23
N VAL A 5 -9.53 5.70 -7.10
CA VAL A 5 -9.09 4.47 -6.41
C VAL A 5 -9.51 4.50 -4.94
N SER A 6 -9.35 5.63 -4.26
CA SER A 6 -9.78 5.84 -2.87
C SER A 6 -11.26 5.57 -2.69
N ARG A 7 -12.10 6.23 -3.49
CA ARG A 7 -13.57 6.03 -3.45
C ARG A 7 -13.95 4.58 -3.73
N ALA A 8 -13.30 3.93 -4.69
CA ALA A 8 -13.59 2.54 -5.03
C ALA A 8 -13.19 1.57 -3.89
N ILE A 9 -12.11 1.83 -3.17
CA ILE A 9 -11.69 1.01 -2.02
C ILE A 9 -12.51 1.33 -0.76
N GLY A 10 -12.98 2.57 -0.64
CA GLY A 10 -13.72 3.08 0.52
C GLY A 10 -15.01 2.32 0.83
N VAL A 11 -15.59 1.67 -0.18
CA VAL A 11 -16.78 0.81 -0.02
C VAL A 11 -16.48 -0.50 0.71
N LEU A 12 -15.21 -0.93 0.76
CA LEU A 12 -14.78 -2.19 1.37
C LEU A 12 -14.14 -1.97 2.73
N VAL A 13 -13.32 -0.92 2.83
CA VAL A 13 -12.67 -0.53 4.07
C VAL A 13 -12.59 0.98 4.11
N ALA A 14 -13.07 1.57 5.20
CA ALA A 14 -12.87 2.99 5.40
C ALA A 14 -11.36 3.28 5.56
N HIS A 15 -10.92 4.42 5.05
CA HIS A 15 -9.54 4.88 5.11
C HIS A 15 -9.53 6.38 4.79
N ASP A 16 -8.51 7.10 5.28
CA ASP A 16 -8.44 8.56 5.19
C ASP A 16 -7.42 9.02 4.13
N ALA A 17 -6.43 8.17 3.86
CA ALA A 17 -5.46 8.34 2.78
C ALA A 17 -5.05 6.99 2.18
N LEU A 18 -4.47 7.01 0.98
CA LEU A 18 -3.88 5.82 0.36
C LEU A 18 -2.64 6.13 -0.47
N HIS A 19 -1.81 5.11 -0.63
CA HIS A 19 -0.74 5.03 -1.61
C HIS A 19 -0.78 3.68 -2.31
N LEU A 20 -1.04 3.69 -3.62
CA LEU A 20 -0.93 2.54 -4.50
C LEU A 20 0.37 2.67 -5.31
N CYS A 21 1.33 1.79 -5.06
CA CYS A 21 2.62 1.77 -5.75
C CYS A 21 2.71 0.52 -6.63
N TRP A 22 2.90 0.69 -7.93
CA TRP A 22 3.20 -0.37 -8.87
C TRP A 22 4.71 -0.52 -9.02
N ARG A 23 5.15 -1.77 -9.07
CA ARG A 23 6.55 -2.18 -9.11
C ARG A 23 6.80 -3.09 -10.31
N HIS A 24 8.01 -3.06 -10.82
CA HIS A 24 8.43 -3.99 -11.87
C HIS A 24 8.66 -5.38 -11.26
N PRO A 25 7.95 -6.43 -11.71
CA PRO A 25 7.97 -7.74 -11.02
C PRO A 25 9.32 -8.46 -11.08
N GLY A 26 10.20 -8.09 -12.01
CA GLY A 26 11.56 -8.66 -12.12
C GLY A 26 12.63 -7.94 -11.29
N THR A 27 12.41 -6.68 -10.90
CA THR A 27 13.42 -5.85 -10.21
C THR A 27 12.94 -5.27 -8.88
N ASP A 28 11.65 -5.40 -8.57
CA ASP A 28 10.97 -4.83 -7.39
C ASP A 28 11.06 -3.29 -7.27
N LEU A 29 11.55 -2.63 -8.32
CA LEU A 29 11.67 -1.18 -8.37
C LEU A 29 10.29 -0.53 -8.56
N PRO A 30 9.98 0.53 -7.79
CA PRO A 30 8.81 1.37 -8.04
C PRO A 30 8.81 1.88 -9.48
N SER A 31 7.65 1.79 -10.14
CA SER A 31 7.46 2.22 -11.53
C SER A 31 6.53 3.42 -11.61
N PHE A 32 5.34 3.31 -11.04
CA PHE A 32 4.36 4.41 -10.98
C PHE A 32 3.41 4.17 -9.82
N GLY A 33 2.68 5.21 -9.39
CA GLY A 33 1.74 5.08 -8.29
C GLY A 33 0.66 6.15 -8.28
N PHE A 34 -0.28 5.97 -7.37
CA PHE A 34 -1.34 6.93 -7.12
C PHE A 34 -1.44 7.20 -5.62
N TRP A 35 -1.58 8.47 -5.27
CA TRP A 35 -1.74 8.93 -3.90
C TRP A 35 -3.08 9.64 -3.75
N HIS A 36 -3.69 9.50 -2.58
CA HIS A 36 -4.83 10.30 -2.17
C HIS A 36 -4.64 10.73 -0.73
N ARG A 37 -4.66 12.05 -0.48
CA ARG A 37 -4.51 12.68 0.86
C ARG A 37 -3.26 12.26 1.65
N LEU A 38 -2.27 11.66 1.00
CA LEU A 38 -0.96 11.42 1.61
C LEU A 38 -0.08 12.65 1.47
N THR A 39 0.54 13.08 2.57
CA THR A 39 1.49 14.18 2.54
C THR A 39 2.83 13.70 1.95
N PRO A 40 3.57 14.56 1.22
CA PRO A 40 4.89 14.19 0.71
C PRO A 40 5.86 13.75 1.81
N LYS A 41 5.74 14.30 3.03
CA LYS A 41 6.60 13.96 4.16
C LYS A 41 6.50 12.48 4.55
N VAL A 42 5.28 11.92 4.59
CA VAL A 42 5.08 10.49 4.90
C VAL A 42 5.69 9.62 3.82
N ASP A 43 5.38 9.93 2.57
CA ASP A 43 5.87 9.18 1.41
C ASP A 43 7.40 9.14 1.39
N TRP A 44 8.06 10.30 1.56
CA TRP A 44 9.52 10.38 1.62
C TRP A 44 10.11 9.59 2.79
N THR A 45 9.50 9.66 3.97
CA THR A 45 10.03 8.97 5.15
C THR A 45 9.90 7.46 5.02
N GLN A 46 8.77 6.97 4.49
CA GLN A 46 8.57 5.56 4.17
C GLN A 46 9.52 5.08 3.06
N LEU A 47 9.74 5.89 2.02
CA LEU A 47 10.68 5.59 0.95
C LEU A 47 12.12 5.46 1.46
N ILE A 48 12.56 6.37 2.34
CA ILE A 48 13.88 6.30 2.97
C ILE A 48 13.98 5.05 3.85
N ALA A 49 12.95 4.73 4.63
CA ALA A 49 12.93 3.51 5.46
C ALA A 49 13.03 2.23 4.60
N PHE A 50 12.32 2.20 3.46
CA PHE A 50 12.38 1.13 2.48
C PHE A 50 13.80 0.94 1.93
N TYR A 51 14.42 1.98 1.37
CA TYR A 51 15.74 1.87 0.75
C TYR A 51 16.90 1.74 1.74
N SER A 52 16.72 2.15 2.99
CA SER A 52 17.71 1.92 4.05
C SER A 52 17.65 0.52 4.66
N GLY A 53 16.74 -0.35 4.19
CA GLY A 53 16.56 -1.71 4.71
C GLY A 53 16.01 -1.75 6.14
N ARG A 54 15.46 -0.64 6.63
CA ARG A 54 14.92 -0.51 7.99
C ARG A 54 13.44 -0.91 8.08
N GLU A 55 12.84 -1.24 6.94
CA GLU A 55 11.45 -1.68 6.87
C GLU A 55 11.33 -3.17 7.25
N SER A 56 10.60 -3.45 8.33
CA SER A 56 10.41 -4.81 8.86
C SER A 56 9.60 -5.71 7.92
N ALA A 57 8.75 -5.11 7.08
CA ALA A 57 7.78 -5.78 6.23
C ALA A 57 8.00 -5.47 4.75
N HIS A 58 9.22 -5.73 4.25
CA HIS A 58 9.54 -5.57 2.84
C HIS A 58 8.59 -6.43 1.95
N PRO A 59 7.97 -5.88 0.88
CA PRO A 59 6.94 -6.57 0.09
C PRO A 59 7.38 -7.92 -0.48
N ALA A 60 8.61 -8.01 -1.00
CA ALA A 60 9.17 -9.29 -1.47
C ALA A 60 9.31 -10.33 -0.34
N GLY A 61 9.67 -9.91 0.86
CA GLY A 61 9.76 -10.79 2.04
C GLY A 61 8.38 -11.29 2.48
N GLN A 62 7.38 -10.40 2.49
CA GLN A 62 5.99 -10.76 2.78
C GLN A 62 5.42 -11.75 1.76
N ALA A 63 5.65 -11.51 0.47
CA ALA A 63 5.22 -12.39 -0.61
C ALA A 63 5.79 -13.81 -0.47
N ARG A 64 7.08 -13.93 -0.12
CA ARG A 64 7.73 -15.23 0.14
C ARG A 64 7.11 -15.98 1.31
N ARG A 65 6.59 -15.28 2.32
CA ARG A 65 5.91 -15.87 3.48
C ARG A 65 4.43 -16.19 3.23
N GLY A 66 3.90 -15.84 2.06
CA GLY A 66 2.48 -16.03 1.74
C GLY A 66 1.53 -15.09 2.49
N VAL A 67 2.05 -14.03 3.11
CA VAL A 67 1.26 -13.06 3.87
C VAL A 67 0.69 -12.02 2.91
N PRO A 68 -0.65 -11.87 2.79
CA PRO A 68 -1.26 -10.97 1.80
C PRO A 68 -1.07 -9.50 2.17
N GLY A 69 -1.03 -9.19 3.46
CA GLY A 69 -0.81 -7.86 3.99
C GLY A 69 -0.66 -7.89 5.50
N HIS A 70 -0.43 -6.71 6.07
CA HIS A 70 -0.29 -6.54 7.51
C HIS A 70 -0.76 -5.15 7.92
N VAL A 71 -1.03 -5.00 9.22
CA VAL A 71 -1.30 -3.71 9.85
C VAL A 71 -0.02 -3.25 10.54
N VAL A 72 0.40 -2.02 10.26
CA VAL A 72 1.44 -1.32 11.00
C VAL A 72 0.81 -0.77 12.29
N ASP A 73 1.36 -1.23 13.41
CA ASP A 73 0.97 -0.83 14.76
C ASP A 73 2.19 -0.81 15.68
N ALA A 74 1.97 -0.71 17.00
CA ALA A 74 3.03 -0.64 18.00
C ALA A 74 4.05 -1.80 17.98
N ARG A 75 3.75 -2.92 17.30
CA ARG A 75 4.68 -4.05 17.11
C ARG A 75 5.77 -3.76 16.06
N ASP A 76 5.59 -2.72 15.24
CA ASP A 76 6.64 -2.11 14.42
C ASP A 76 6.90 -0.67 14.90
N PRO A 77 7.74 -0.48 15.93
CA PRO A 77 7.89 0.82 16.59
C PRO A 77 8.39 1.93 15.65
N LEU A 78 9.26 1.58 14.69
CA LEU A 78 9.81 2.57 13.76
C LEU A 78 8.75 3.01 12.76
N ALA A 79 8.08 2.06 12.10
CA ALA A 79 7.05 2.40 11.12
C ALA A 79 5.86 3.09 11.80
N HIS A 80 5.44 2.62 12.98
CA HIS A 80 4.35 3.24 13.74
C HIS A 80 4.70 4.67 14.17
N ARG A 81 5.93 4.94 14.60
CA ARG A 81 6.37 6.30 14.91
C ARG A 81 6.32 7.22 13.69
N ILE A 82 6.73 6.73 12.52
CA ILE A 82 6.63 7.50 11.27
C ILE A 82 5.17 7.88 10.98
N LEU A 83 4.21 6.98 11.20
CA LEU A 83 2.79 7.30 11.06
C LEU A 83 2.36 8.40 12.03
N LEU A 84 2.71 8.24 13.31
CA LEU A 84 2.33 9.16 14.38
C LEU A 84 2.89 10.57 14.16
N ASP A 85 4.16 10.68 13.76
CA ASP A 85 4.84 11.95 13.46
C ASP A 85 4.25 12.70 12.24
N ASN A 86 3.27 12.08 11.57
CA ASN A 86 2.59 12.61 10.40
C ASN A 86 1.06 12.53 10.48
N GLY A 87 0.49 12.37 11.68
CA GLY A 87 -0.96 12.45 11.90
C GLY A 87 -1.74 11.17 11.59
N PHE A 88 -1.06 10.06 11.29
CA PHE A 88 -1.69 8.75 11.09
C PHE A 88 -1.53 7.86 12.33
N GLY A 89 -2.57 7.11 12.66
CA GLY A 89 -2.59 6.16 13.78
C GLY A 89 -2.49 4.70 13.36
N SER A 90 -2.73 4.38 12.09
CA SER A 90 -2.67 3.00 11.59
C SER A 90 -2.45 2.98 10.08
N GLU A 91 -1.70 2.00 9.60
CA GLU A 91 -1.54 1.70 8.18
C GLU A 91 -1.86 0.23 7.93
N LEU A 92 -2.62 -0.07 6.88
CA LEU A 92 -2.77 -1.41 6.32
C LEU A 92 -1.97 -1.46 5.02
N ARG A 93 -0.97 -2.33 4.96
CA ARG A 93 -0.16 -2.54 3.76
C ARG A 93 -0.35 -3.92 3.18
N LEU A 94 -0.85 -3.95 1.95
CA LEU A 94 -1.17 -5.12 1.16
C LEU A 94 -0.15 -5.29 0.03
N VAL A 95 0.30 -6.54 -0.18
CA VAL A 95 1.14 -6.91 -1.32
C VAL A 95 0.25 -7.27 -2.51
N LEU A 96 0.49 -6.62 -3.64
CA LEU A 96 -0.20 -6.91 -4.90
C LEU A 96 0.59 -7.96 -5.66
N ARG A 97 0.34 -9.24 -5.36
CA ARG A 97 1.02 -10.36 -6.03
C ARG A 97 0.20 -10.95 -7.18
N GLY A 98 0.89 -11.38 -8.23
CA GLY A 98 0.33 -12.19 -9.31
C GLY A 98 1.19 -13.42 -9.58
N ALA A 99 0.85 -14.18 -10.62
CA ALA A 99 1.60 -15.40 -10.99
C ALA A 99 3.09 -15.15 -11.29
N LYS A 100 3.46 -13.91 -11.67
CA LYS A 100 4.83 -13.51 -12.03
C LYS A 100 5.59 -12.79 -10.91
N GLY A 101 5.09 -12.82 -9.67
CA GLY A 101 5.73 -12.16 -8.52
C GLY A 101 4.97 -10.96 -7.98
N VAL A 102 5.68 -10.06 -7.30
CA VAL A 102 5.11 -8.84 -6.70
C VAL A 102 4.96 -7.77 -7.77
N TRP A 103 3.75 -7.27 -7.95
CA TRP A 103 3.41 -6.18 -8.87
C TRP A 103 3.35 -4.83 -8.17
N GLY A 104 3.31 -4.78 -6.85
CA GLY A 104 3.17 -3.53 -6.12
C GLY A 104 2.71 -3.69 -4.69
N THR A 105 2.36 -2.55 -4.10
CA THR A 105 1.81 -2.43 -2.76
C THR A 105 0.63 -1.47 -2.75
N LEU A 106 -0.37 -1.77 -1.93
CA LEU A 106 -1.42 -0.84 -1.55
C LEU A 106 -1.27 -0.55 -0.06
N ALA A 107 -1.02 0.70 0.30
CA ALA A 107 -1.04 1.20 1.67
C ALA A 107 -2.30 2.05 1.88
N LEU A 108 -3.05 1.74 2.94
CA LEU A 108 -4.23 2.49 3.38
C LEU A 108 -3.92 3.05 4.77
N PHE A 109 -4.37 4.27 5.04
CA PHE A 109 -4.04 4.97 6.28
C PHE A 109 -5.30 5.39 7.05
N ARG A 110 -5.18 5.38 8.38
CA ARG A 110 -6.14 6.01 9.30
C ARG A 110 -5.51 7.19 9.99
N GLU A 111 -6.22 8.32 10.01
CA GLU A 111 -5.84 9.47 10.82
C GLU A 111 -5.89 9.11 12.32
N GLN A 112 -5.10 9.82 13.13
CA GLN A 112 -5.11 9.65 14.59
C GLN A 112 -6.51 9.90 15.17
N GLY A 113 -6.88 9.12 16.19
CA GLY A 113 -8.21 9.15 16.78
C GLY A 113 -9.25 8.31 16.02
N GLY A 114 -8.95 7.86 14.81
CA GLY A 114 -9.76 6.88 14.08
C GLY A 114 -9.62 5.46 14.64
N ARG A 115 -10.59 4.59 14.32
CA ARG A 115 -10.50 3.15 14.62
C ARG A 115 -9.35 2.53 13.80
N PRO A 116 -8.35 1.87 14.45
CA PRO A 116 -7.27 1.19 13.73
C PRO A 116 -7.78 0.07 12.82
N PHE A 117 -6.99 -0.29 11.81
CA PHE A 117 -7.29 -1.47 10.99
C PHE A 117 -7.20 -2.75 11.81
N ALA A 118 -8.08 -3.70 11.51
CA ALA A 118 -8.11 -5.03 12.10
C ALA A 118 -7.66 -6.10 11.09
N PRO A 119 -7.29 -7.32 11.54
CA PRO A 119 -6.98 -8.43 10.65
C PRO A 119 -8.06 -8.69 9.58
N ASP A 120 -9.34 -8.59 9.95
CA ASP A 120 -10.46 -8.74 9.00
C ASP A 120 -10.44 -7.71 7.86
N ASP A 121 -9.88 -6.52 8.09
CA ASP A 121 -9.72 -5.52 7.05
C ASP A 121 -8.67 -5.96 6.03
N VAL A 122 -7.60 -6.61 6.48
CA VAL A 122 -6.60 -7.21 5.57
C VAL A 122 -7.26 -8.23 4.65
N ASP A 123 -8.11 -9.10 5.20
CA ASP A 123 -8.81 -10.12 4.40
C ASP A 123 -9.83 -9.52 3.42
N ARG A 124 -10.53 -8.45 3.81
CA ARG A 124 -11.44 -7.70 2.91
C ARG A 124 -10.67 -7.08 1.76
N VAL A 125 -9.58 -6.37 2.05
CA VAL A 125 -8.79 -5.66 1.03
C VAL A 125 -7.99 -6.66 0.18
N ALA A 126 -7.57 -7.80 0.71
CA ALA A 126 -6.86 -8.84 -0.05
C ALA A 126 -7.67 -9.37 -1.24
N ARG A 127 -9.01 -9.32 -1.18
CA ARG A 127 -9.88 -9.68 -2.30
C ARG A 127 -9.73 -8.75 -3.51
N LEU A 128 -9.16 -7.56 -3.32
CA LEU A 128 -8.85 -6.61 -4.38
C LEU A 128 -7.57 -6.93 -5.15
N VAL A 129 -6.72 -7.83 -4.65
CA VAL A 129 -5.43 -8.10 -5.31
C VAL A 129 -5.62 -8.54 -6.77
N PRO A 130 -6.45 -9.56 -7.10
CA PRO A 130 -6.64 -9.95 -8.49
C PRO A 130 -7.17 -8.84 -9.41
N PRO A 131 -8.27 -8.11 -9.09
CA PRO A 131 -8.78 -7.06 -9.97
C PRO A 131 -7.83 -5.86 -10.08
N LEU A 132 -7.10 -5.47 -9.02
CA LEU A 132 -6.11 -4.40 -9.11
C LEU A 132 -4.95 -4.77 -10.05
N VAL A 133 -4.41 -5.99 -9.91
CA VAL A 133 -3.33 -6.49 -10.78
C VAL A 133 -3.80 -6.61 -12.23
N ALA A 134 -5.06 -6.99 -12.47
CA ALA A 134 -5.63 -6.99 -13.82
C ALA A 134 -5.75 -5.57 -14.39
N ALA A 135 -6.28 -4.63 -13.61
CA ALA A 135 -6.47 -3.24 -14.02
C ALA A 135 -5.13 -2.53 -14.34
N SER A 136 -4.07 -2.79 -13.58
CA SER A 136 -2.75 -2.19 -13.85
C SER A 136 -2.16 -2.64 -15.18
N ARG A 137 -2.35 -3.90 -15.55
CA ARG A 137 -1.90 -4.42 -16.84
C ARG A 137 -2.62 -3.76 -18.01
N THR A 138 -3.90 -3.43 -17.85
CA THR A 138 -4.66 -2.66 -18.83
C THR A 138 -4.17 -1.22 -18.88
N TYR A 139 -3.93 -0.59 -17.72
CA TYR A 139 -3.45 0.79 -17.65
C TYR A 139 -2.09 0.98 -18.35
N VAL A 140 -1.12 0.10 -18.11
CA VAL A 140 0.22 0.20 -18.74
C VAL A 140 0.16 -0.05 -20.26
N ARG A 141 -0.86 -0.75 -20.75
CA ARG A 141 -1.05 -1.03 -22.18
C ARG A 141 -1.92 0.01 -22.89
N ALA A 142 -2.58 0.90 -22.14
CA ALA A 142 -3.43 1.91 -22.74
C ALA A 142 -2.57 2.84 -23.61
N PRO A 143 -2.99 3.13 -24.86
CA PRO A 143 -2.29 4.09 -25.68
C PRO A 143 -2.29 5.46 -24.99
N SER A 144 -1.20 6.20 -25.12
CA SER A 144 -1.12 7.59 -24.64
C SER A 144 -2.32 8.36 -25.18
N LEU A 145 -3.10 8.99 -24.30
CA LEU A 145 -4.13 9.93 -24.73
C LEU A 145 -3.43 11.00 -25.58
N ARG A 146 -3.79 11.06 -26.87
CA ARG A 146 -3.36 12.10 -27.81
C ARG A 146 -4.15 13.38 -27.56
#